data_AF-A0A9P4NGI1-F1
#
_entry.id   AF-A0A9P4NGI1-F1
#
_cell.length_a   1.000
_cell.length_b   1.000
_cell.length_c   1.000
_cell.angle_alpha   90.00
_cell.angle_beta   90.00
_cell.angle_gamma   90.00
#
_symmetry.space_group_name_H-M   'P 1'
#
loop_
_entity.id
_entity.type
_entity.pdbx_description
1 polymer ?
#
loop_
_entity_poly.entity_id
_entity_poly.type
_entity_poly.pdbx_seq_one_letter_code
_entity_poly.pdbx_strand_id
1 'polypeptide(L)'
;MATFQIHLQPISTRKMLTTVRRQDLQTFDGKLGGVEAPAIVMSNTKDRPFSVQGDTFPDFQTAAQRTCDKQHTGCSNAANNDGGGKGKRARQNRDNLTTKQCDDQLTACNAAQKSAPFQTFSLENLGPDPANADFDLLCAP
;
A
#
# COMPACT_ATOMS: atom_id res chain seq x y z
N MET A 1 -3.80 -15.35 11.72
CA MET A 1 -5.24 -15.04 11.84
C MET A 1 -5.39 -13.56 11.58
N ALA A 2 -5.75 -13.18 10.36
CA ALA A 2 -5.96 -11.77 10.00
C ALA A 2 -7.32 -11.35 10.58
N THR A 3 -7.30 -10.40 11.51
CA THR A 3 -8.51 -9.76 12.02
C THR A 3 -9.09 -8.87 10.92
N PHE A 4 -10.11 -9.37 10.22
CA PHE A 4 -10.98 -8.56 9.37
C PHE A 4 -11.77 -7.60 10.27
N GLN A 5 -11.50 -6.30 10.15
CA GLN A 5 -12.18 -5.28 10.93
C GLN A 5 -13.38 -4.75 10.13
N ILE A 6 -14.57 -5.23 10.48
CA ILE A 6 -15.85 -4.78 9.90
C ILE A 6 -16.09 -3.34 10.35
N HIS A 7 -16.08 -2.37 9.42
CA HIS A 7 -16.43 -0.97 9.68
C HIS A 7 -17.90 -0.73 9.28
N LEU A 8 -18.80 -0.59 10.27
CA LEU A 8 -20.21 -0.23 10.06
C LEU A 8 -20.36 1.32 10.01
N GLN A 9 -21.06 1.89 9.02
CA GLN A 9 -21.40 3.33 8.98
C GLN A 9 -22.92 3.60 8.79
N PRO A 10 -23.54 4.51 9.58
CA PRO A 10 -24.99 4.75 9.55
C PRO A 10 -25.44 5.72 8.43
N ILE A 11 -26.64 5.49 7.92
CA ILE A 11 -27.23 6.08 6.69
C ILE A 11 -27.56 7.60 6.78
N SER A 12 -27.62 8.21 7.97
CA SER A 12 -28.33 9.49 8.17
C SER A 12 -27.49 10.73 8.55
N THR A 13 -26.21 10.80 8.21
CA THR A 13 -25.50 12.09 8.27
C THR A 13 -24.54 12.27 7.11
N ARG A 14 -24.86 13.22 6.21
CA ARG A 14 -23.96 13.87 5.24
C ARG A 14 -22.83 14.67 5.91
N LYS A 15 -22.19 14.10 6.93
CA LYS A 15 -20.98 14.61 7.53
C LYS A 15 -19.93 13.51 7.38
N MET A 16 -19.35 13.44 6.18
CA MET A 16 -18.14 12.67 5.89
C MET A 16 -17.00 13.21 6.75
N LEU A 17 -16.94 12.82 8.02
CA LEU A 17 -15.88 13.15 8.95
C LEU A 17 -15.66 11.97 9.90
N THR A 18 -15.41 10.78 9.35
CA THR A 18 -14.69 9.70 10.05
C THR A 18 -14.29 8.62 9.06
N THR A 19 -13.04 8.73 8.60
CA THR A 19 -12.16 7.62 8.18
C THR A 19 -12.80 6.62 7.22
N VAL A 20 -13.00 7.01 5.95
CA VAL A 20 -12.60 6.08 4.89
C VAL A 20 -11.11 5.90 5.12
N ARG A 21 -10.71 4.80 5.77
CA ARG A 21 -9.30 4.44 5.86
C ARG A 21 -8.83 4.50 4.41
N ARG A 22 -7.90 5.41 4.08
CA ARG A 22 -7.36 5.48 2.71
C ARG A 22 -6.84 4.07 2.43
N GLN A 23 -7.60 3.31 1.65
CA GLN A 23 -7.31 1.90 1.45
C GLN A 23 -5.96 1.85 0.76
N ASP A 24 -5.03 1.13 1.35
CA ASP A 24 -3.74 0.89 0.73
C ASP A 24 -3.92 -0.30 -0.20
N LEU A 25 -3.78 -0.08 -1.51
CA LEU A 25 -3.81 -1.17 -2.50
C LEU A 25 -2.45 -1.86 -2.64
N GLN A 26 -1.43 -1.41 -1.90
CA GLN A 26 -0.11 -2.03 -1.85
C GLN A 26 -0.15 -3.27 -0.93
N THR A 27 0.08 -4.48 -1.46
CA THR A 27 -0.05 -5.74 -0.71
C THR A 27 1.25 -6.43 -0.32
N PHE A 28 2.39 -5.92 -0.77
CA PHE A 28 3.71 -6.50 -0.51
C PHE A 28 4.30 -5.95 0.80
N ASP A 29 4.48 -6.84 1.77
CA ASP A 29 4.98 -6.49 3.12
C ASP A 29 6.50 -6.69 3.30
N GLY A 30 7.21 -7.19 2.28
CA GLY A 30 8.65 -7.40 2.37
C GLY A 30 9.39 -6.09 2.60
N LYS A 31 10.46 -6.09 3.42
CA LYS A 31 11.18 -4.86 3.79
C LYS A 31 12.69 -5.04 3.98
N LEU A 32 13.37 -5.49 2.92
CA LEU A 32 14.83 -5.57 2.94
C LEU A 32 15.44 -4.18 3.16
N GLY A 33 16.52 -4.13 3.93
CA GLY A 33 17.13 -2.87 4.37
C GLY A 33 16.24 -2.03 5.29
N GLY A 34 15.10 -2.54 5.76
CA GLY A 34 14.14 -1.78 6.55
C GLY A 34 13.31 -0.78 5.75
N VAL A 35 13.20 -0.99 4.43
CA VAL A 35 12.45 -0.12 3.52
C VAL A 35 11.17 -0.81 3.08
N GLU A 36 10.03 -0.25 3.48
CA GLU A 36 8.70 -0.72 3.09
C GLU A 36 8.28 -0.08 1.76
N ALA A 37 7.45 -0.78 0.99
CA ALA A 37 6.84 -0.25 -0.22
C ALA A 37 5.79 0.82 0.14
N PRO A 38 5.83 2.04 -0.43
CA PRO A 38 4.89 3.08 -0.04
C PRO A 38 3.45 2.73 -0.42
N ALA A 39 2.50 3.20 0.40
CA ALA A 39 1.09 2.96 0.15
C ALA A 39 0.61 3.47 -1.22
N ILE A 40 -0.27 2.71 -1.87
CA ILE A 40 -1.06 3.14 -3.03
C ILE A 40 -2.42 3.59 -2.49
N VAL A 41 -2.63 4.89 -2.41
CA VAL A 41 -3.86 5.49 -1.84
C VAL A 41 -4.63 6.27 -2.88
N MET A 42 -5.91 6.51 -2.60
CA MET A 42 -6.73 7.38 -3.44
C MET A 42 -6.17 8.82 -3.44
N SER A 43 -6.01 9.40 -4.63
CA SER A 43 -5.65 10.79 -4.83
C SER A 43 -6.90 11.70 -4.78
N ASN A 44 -6.70 13.02 -4.90
CA ASN A 44 -7.78 14.01 -5.07
C ASN A 44 -8.05 14.38 -6.54
N THR A 45 -7.44 13.66 -7.49
CA THR A 45 -7.45 13.98 -8.91
C THR A 45 -8.18 12.88 -9.68
N LYS A 46 -9.34 13.20 -10.27
CA LYS A 46 -10.23 12.22 -10.92
C LYS A 46 -9.57 11.44 -12.07
N ASP A 47 -8.76 12.10 -12.88
CA ASP A 47 -8.03 11.52 -14.01
C ASP A 47 -6.77 10.74 -13.57
N ARG A 48 -6.34 10.91 -12.32
CA ARG A 48 -5.15 10.25 -11.75
C ARG A 48 -5.47 9.71 -10.35
N PRO A 49 -6.39 8.75 -10.22
CA PRO A 49 -7.01 8.39 -8.94
C PRO A 49 -6.07 7.69 -7.96
N PHE A 50 -4.89 7.22 -8.40
CA PHE A 50 -3.90 6.56 -7.54
C PHE A 50 -2.81 7.54 -7.13
N SER A 51 -2.31 7.42 -5.89
CA SER A 51 -1.24 8.25 -5.35
C SER A 51 -0.23 7.39 -4.59
N VAL A 52 1.06 7.58 -4.89
CA VAL A 52 2.20 6.95 -4.20
C VAL A 52 3.17 8.04 -3.79
N GLN A 53 3.28 8.31 -2.48
CA GLN A 53 4.12 9.41 -1.94
C GLN A 53 3.89 10.78 -2.59
N GLY A 54 2.67 11.07 -3.04
CA GLY A 54 2.32 12.33 -3.70
C GLY A 54 2.46 12.33 -5.22
N ASP A 55 3.14 11.34 -5.82
CA ASP A 55 3.07 11.11 -7.26
C ASP A 55 1.70 10.49 -7.59
N THR A 56 0.97 11.03 -8.57
CA THR A 56 -0.36 10.51 -8.94
C THR A 56 -0.34 9.72 -10.26
N PHE A 57 -1.22 8.73 -10.43
CA PHE A 57 -1.21 7.84 -11.59
C PHE A 57 -2.63 7.59 -12.12
N PRO A 58 -2.79 7.44 -13.46
CA PRO A 58 -4.09 7.20 -14.09
C PRO A 58 -4.61 5.77 -13.83
N ASP A 59 -3.72 4.81 -13.60
CA ASP A 59 -4.06 3.40 -13.43
C ASP A 59 -3.26 2.73 -12.29
N PHE A 60 -3.81 1.63 -11.79
CA PHE A 60 -3.21 0.87 -10.69
C PHE A 60 -1.87 0.27 -11.06
N GLN A 61 -1.70 -0.24 -12.28
CA GLN A 61 -0.48 -0.91 -12.70
C GLN A 61 0.72 0.04 -12.64
N THR A 62 0.56 1.28 -13.12
CA THR A 62 1.60 2.31 -13.06
C THR A 62 1.90 2.72 -11.61
N ALA A 63 0.88 2.83 -10.76
CA ALA A 63 1.06 3.10 -9.33
C ALA A 63 1.78 1.95 -8.59
N ALA A 64 1.40 0.70 -8.91
CA ALA A 64 2.00 -0.52 -8.40
C ALA A 64 3.48 -0.65 -8.75
N GLN A 65 3.85 -0.32 -9.99
CA GLN A 65 5.26 -0.24 -10.37
C GLN A 65 5.98 0.83 -9.57
N ARG A 66 5.38 2.03 -9.44
CA ARG A 66 5.99 3.14 -8.71
C ARG A 66 6.30 2.77 -7.26
N THR A 67 5.37 2.16 -6.54
CA THR A 67 5.60 1.77 -5.14
C THR A 67 6.77 0.78 -5.01
N CYS A 68 6.84 -0.22 -5.90
CA CYS A 68 7.94 -1.18 -5.91
C CYS A 68 9.28 -0.53 -6.27
N ASP A 69 9.31 0.40 -7.22
CA ASP A 69 10.53 1.14 -7.59
C ASP A 69 11.04 2.04 -6.44
N LYS A 70 10.13 2.68 -5.71
CA LYS A 70 10.47 3.48 -4.52
C LYS A 70 11.06 2.60 -3.43
N GLN A 71 10.49 1.41 -3.19
CA GLN A 71 11.05 0.43 -2.26
C GLN A 71 12.45 0.01 -2.69
N HIS A 72 12.62 -0.37 -3.96
CA HIS A 72 13.89 -0.80 -4.52
C HIS A 72 14.97 0.27 -4.39
N THR A 73 14.63 1.52 -4.70
CA THR A 73 15.55 2.66 -4.54
C THR A 73 15.98 2.81 -3.09
N GLY A 74 15.04 2.74 -2.13
CA GLY A 74 15.37 2.81 -0.72
C GLY A 74 16.21 1.61 -0.24
N CYS A 75 15.89 0.40 -0.68
CA CYS A 75 16.67 -0.81 -0.37
C CYS A 75 18.09 -0.70 -0.94
N SER A 76 18.22 -0.28 -2.19
CA SER A 76 19.51 -0.09 -2.86
C SER A 76 20.34 0.98 -2.16
N ASN A 77 19.71 2.08 -1.76
CA ASN A 77 20.36 3.09 -0.93
C ASN A 77 20.79 2.51 0.43
N ALA A 78 19.98 1.66 1.06
CA ALA A 78 20.36 1.01 2.31
C ALA A 78 21.56 0.07 2.14
N ALA A 79 21.62 -0.70 1.05
CA ALA A 79 22.73 -1.59 0.70
C ALA A 79 24.02 -0.80 0.38
N ASN A 80 23.90 0.33 -0.32
CA ASN A 80 25.04 1.18 -0.68
C ASN A 80 25.56 2.03 0.50
N ASN A 81 24.68 2.43 1.43
CA ASN A 81 25.05 3.28 2.57
C ASN A 81 25.85 2.55 3.67
N ASP A 82 25.99 1.23 3.59
CA ASP A 82 26.99 0.49 4.40
C ASP A 82 28.45 0.85 3.99
N GLY A 83 28.64 1.69 2.95
CA GLY A 83 29.92 2.26 2.54
C GLY A 83 30.25 3.70 2.98
N GLY A 84 29.36 4.47 3.64
CA GLY A 84 29.71 5.86 3.94
C GLY A 84 28.67 6.77 4.59
N GLY A 85 28.27 6.52 5.85
CA GLY A 85 27.46 7.53 6.57
C GLY A 85 26.99 7.11 7.94
N LYS A 86 27.62 7.68 8.98
CA LYS A 86 27.30 7.61 10.41
C LYS A 86 25.81 7.40 10.74
N GLY A 87 25.45 6.18 11.15
CA GLY A 87 24.10 5.89 11.65
C GLY A 87 23.91 4.47 12.19
N LYS A 88 24.67 4.08 13.22
CA LYS A 88 24.57 2.78 13.92
C LYS A 88 23.27 2.64 14.73
N ARG A 89 22.09 2.82 14.13
CA ARG A 89 20.77 2.54 14.75
C ARG A 89 19.76 1.96 13.74
N ALA A 90 20.15 0.91 13.03
CA ALA A 90 19.24 -0.09 12.48
C ALA A 90 19.97 -1.44 12.46
N ARG A 91 20.42 -1.86 13.64
CA ARG A 91 21.07 -3.16 13.84
C ARG A 91 19.99 -4.23 13.89
N GLN A 92 19.60 -4.71 12.73
CA GLN A 92 19.06 -6.05 12.54
C GLN A 92 19.32 -6.44 11.09
N ASN A 93 20.32 -7.32 10.90
CA ASN A 93 20.56 -8.11 9.68
C ASN A 93 20.99 -7.34 8.41
N ARG A 94 22.03 -6.50 8.50
CA ARG A 94 22.61 -5.78 7.34
C ARG A 94 23.94 -6.31 6.82
N ASP A 95 24.59 -7.23 7.53
CA ASP A 95 25.95 -7.68 7.19
C ASP A 95 26.07 -8.41 5.83
N ASN A 96 24.96 -8.60 5.10
CA ASN A 96 24.95 -9.17 3.76
C ASN A 96 23.84 -8.59 2.86
N LEU A 97 23.38 -7.36 3.11
CA LEU A 97 22.40 -6.72 2.23
C LEU A 97 23.09 -6.31 0.92
N THR A 98 22.67 -6.89 -0.20
CA THR A 98 23.22 -6.59 -1.53
C THR A 98 22.16 -5.95 -2.42
N THR A 99 22.60 -5.15 -3.40
CA THR A 99 21.70 -4.60 -4.44
C THR A 99 20.95 -5.72 -5.19
N LYS A 100 21.58 -6.88 -5.41
CA LYS A 100 20.93 -8.05 -6.00
C LYS A 100 19.71 -8.52 -5.18
N GLN A 101 19.79 -8.52 -3.85
CA GLN A 101 18.63 -8.87 -3.02
C GLN A 101 17.52 -7.82 -3.12
N CYS A 102 17.87 -6.55 -3.31
CA CYS A 102 16.89 -5.51 -3.62
C CYS A 102 16.20 -5.76 -4.97
N ASP A 103 16.93 -6.20 -6.00
CA ASP A 103 16.36 -6.58 -7.30
C ASP A 103 15.41 -7.79 -7.18
N ASP A 104 15.80 -8.80 -6.38
CA ASP A 104 14.96 -9.96 -6.09
C ASP A 104 13.67 -9.51 -5.35
N GLN A 105 13.78 -8.57 -4.41
CA GLN A 105 12.64 -7.95 -3.73
C GLN A 105 11.75 -7.14 -4.68
N LEU A 106 12.32 -6.37 -5.61
CA LEU A 106 11.56 -5.65 -6.64
C LEU A 106 10.72 -6.62 -7.49
N THR A 107 11.29 -7.75 -7.86
CA THR A 107 10.59 -8.80 -8.61
C THR A 107 9.42 -9.37 -7.79
N ALA A 108 9.65 -9.66 -6.51
CA ALA A 108 8.60 -10.15 -5.61
C ALA A 108 7.49 -9.13 -5.37
N CYS A 109 7.84 -7.85 -5.18
CA CYS A 109 6.88 -6.76 -5.05
C CYS A 109 6.00 -6.65 -6.29
N ASN A 110 6.60 -6.62 -7.48
CA ASN A 110 5.85 -6.56 -8.74
C ASN A 110 4.92 -7.77 -8.93
N ALA A 111 5.34 -8.97 -8.53
CA ALA A 111 4.51 -10.17 -8.59
C ALA A 111 3.31 -10.10 -7.63
N ALA A 112 3.53 -9.63 -6.40
CA ALA A 112 2.48 -9.42 -5.40
C ALA A 112 1.44 -8.40 -5.87
N GLN A 113 1.88 -7.27 -6.43
CA GLN A 113 0.98 -6.25 -6.96
C GLN A 113 0.16 -6.74 -8.16
N LYS A 114 0.75 -7.53 -9.06
CA LYS A 114 0.02 -8.17 -10.16
C LYS A 114 -1.09 -9.10 -9.67
N SER A 115 -0.92 -9.66 -8.48
CA SER A 115 -1.84 -10.61 -7.85
C SER A 115 -2.71 -9.95 -6.77
N ALA A 116 -2.68 -8.62 -6.66
CA ALA A 116 -3.44 -7.90 -5.65
C ALA A 116 -4.94 -8.18 -5.82
N PRO A 117 -5.65 -8.51 -4.73
CA PRO A 117 -7.09 -8.82 -4.77
C PRO A 117 -7.92 -7.62 -5.20
N PHE A 118 -7.35 -6.42 -5.07
CA PHE A 118 -8.01 -5.17 -5.40
C PHE A 118 -7.06 -4.22 -6.12
N GLN A 119 -7.56 -3.67 -7.22
CA GLN A 119 -6.82 -2.78 -8.12
C GLN A 119 -7.58 -1.49 -8.42
N THR A 120 -8.68 -1.25 -7.71
CA THR A 120 -9.52 -0.04 -7.84
C THR A 120 -9.99 0.39 -6.46
N PHE A 121 -10.39 1.65 -6.33
CA PHE A 121 -10.94 2.18 -5.09
C PHE A 121 -12.47 2.13 -5.03
N SER A 122 -13.09 1.19 -5.73
CA SER A 122 -14.55 1.04 -5.72
C SER A 122 -15.01 0.57 -4.35
N LEU A 123 -15.65 1.45 -3.59
CA LEU A 123 -16.53 1.04 -2.50
C LEU A 123 -17.83 0.57 -3.16
N GLU A 124 -17.95 -0.73 -3.39
CA GLU A 124 -19.18 -1.29 -3.91
C GLU A 124 -20.15 -1.51 -2.76
N ASN A 125 -21.32 -0.88 -2.84
CA ASN A 125 -22.39 -1.05 -1.87
C ASN A 125 -23.11 -2.36 -2.20
N LEU A 126 -22.96 -3.37 -1.35
CA LEU A 126 -23.58 -4.69 -1.55
C LEU A 126 -25.02 -4.77 -1.03
N GLY A 127 -25.57 -3.64 -0.60
CA GLY A 127 -26.89 -3.53 0.00
C GLY A 127 -26.85 -3.58 1.53
N PRO A 128 -28.03 -3.61 2.17
CA PRO A 128 -28.16 -3.60 3.62
C PRO A 128 -27.53 -4.83 4.27
N ASP A 129 -26.84 -4.66 5.40
CA ASP A 129 -26.27 -5.75 6.19
C ASP A 129 -27.41 -6.69 6.66
N PRO A 130 -27.32 -8.00 6.36
CA PRO A 130 -28.34 -8.97 6.77
C PRO A 130 -28.49 -9.11 8.29
N ALA A 131 -27.52 -8.67 9.09
CA ALA A 131 -27.60 -8.62 10.55
C ALA A 131 -28.12 -7.26 11.07
N ASN A 132 -28.05 -6.19 10.27
CA ASN A 132 -28.55 -4.88 10.65
C ASN A 132 -28.94 -4.03 9.42
N ALA A 133 -30.24 -3.92 9.17
CA ALA A 133 -30.77 -3.18 8.03
C ALA A 133 -30.47 -1.66 8.03
N ASP A 134 -29.96 -1.11 9.14
CA ASP A 134 -29.60 0.31 9.26
C ASP A 134 -28.17 0.61 8.76
N PHE A 135 -27.39 -0.40 8.38
CA PHE A 135 -26.02 -0.28 7.87
C PHE A 135 -25.89 -0.97 6.51
N ASP A 136 -25.21 -0.33 5.56
CA ASP A 136 -24.89 -0.97 4.29
C ASP A 136 -23.59 -1.77 4.40
N LEU A 137 -23.58 -2.97 3.84
CA LEU A 137 -22.39 -3.77 3.68
C LEU A 137 -21.57 -3.20 2.53
N LEU A 138 -20.51 -2.48 2.85
CA LEU A 138 -19.56 -2.00 1.86
C LEU A 138 -18.53 -3.09 1.58
N CYS A 139 -18.47 -3.57 0.34
CA CYS A 139 -17.27 -4.24 -0.14
C CYS A 139 -16.23 -3.15 -0.35
N ALA A 140 -15.42 -2.94 0.68
CA ALA A 140 -14.16 -2.24 0.52
C ALA A 140 -13.12 -3.25 -0.01
N PRO A 141 -12.27 -2.84 -0.95
CA PRO A 141 -10.99 -3.51 -1.15
C PRO A 141 -10.13 -3.54 0.11
#